data_AF-A0A7Y2IXB7-F1
#
_entry.id   AF-A0A7Y2IXB7-F1
#
_cell.length_a   1.000
_cell.length_b   1.000
_cell.length_c   1.000
_cell.angle_alpha   90.00
_cell.angle_beta   90.00
_cell.angle_gamma   90.00
#
_symmetry.space_group_name_H-M   'P 1'
#
loop_
_entity.id
_entity.type
_entity.pdbx_description
1 polymer ?
#
loop_
_entity_poly.entity_id
_entity_poly.type
_entity_poly.pdbx_seq_one_letter_code
_entity_poly.pdbx_strand_id
1 'polypeptide(L)'
;MSTDKMIGLAGAVLIAAFGLPGTDAWAQVFPAPPEQMAEYDAQSSKTIIELQPFRREETATLASGETISLVSLNPNINATFLLHIGGETYHIENPDPGGQRLALTEAGLRLSGPDGETSCPLWSDEPGALARARESGLPFAPLCDARLYLRNAVPGSRSSLERVTDFLRDHVWKGEDVVRVVRDTLYKDRHAETSDLVENGSGACVQNGPCPARIEPRYAESAIAPIGFGIALGDPEQKAMITGQWYTAAGLDGVFVSAIQPRTISAEILTGPGNANRLDGIEGKAVAYLVAFDLGRYGLGFALGTDHPRLDWSPRPRQPARIAGLPGPDGIGDARPLVRSGMVSPDVAGSTVATFTAGFKRQHGAFKFGDYAVVDTGKHYGFIEKGVIYSKLKTGLSTLFVLNDGTVDMKIWEEPDNALLPRVMHARQNGVPLVQTDPATGAPQPGERVNQWGPGNWSGSAKAELRTLRAGGCLQDYEGRRYLIYGYFSTATPSAMARTFQAYGCGHAMLLDMNALEHTYLALYPRQENTIHVEHLITGMAQLDKPGGGGTVIPRFLGYPDNRDLFYIFTREEQP
;
A
#
# COMPACT_ATOMS: atom_id res chain seq x y z
N MET A 1 45.79 18.14 -71.34
CA MET A 1 46.70 16.97 -71.26
C MET A 1 47.19 16.85 -69.83
N SER A 2 47.17 15.62 -69.33
CA SER A 2 47.60 15.13 -68.01
C SER A 2 46.76 15.51 -66.78
N THR A 3 45.96 14.53 -66.34
CA THR A 3 45.41 14.35 -65.00
C THR A 3 46.50 13.84 -64.05
N ASP A 4 46.71 14.50 -62.92
CA ASP A 4 47.55 13.99 -61.82
C ASP A 4 46.74 13.73 -60.55
N LYS A 5 46.99 12.55 -59.99
CA LYS A 5 46.51 12.04 -58.70
C LYS A 5 47.39 12.62 -57.58
N MET A 6 46.79 12.92 -56.43
CA MET A 6 47.50 12.85 -55.15
C MET A 6 46.66 12.12 -54.11
N ILE A 7 47.30 11.12 -53.52
CA ILE A 7 46.79 10.17 -52.53
C ILE A 7 46.99 10.77 -51.14
N GLY A 8 45.94 10.84 -50.33
CA GLY A 8 46.00 11.21 -48.91
C GLY A 8 45.74 9.99 -48.03
N LEU A 9 46.70 9.69 -47.15
CA LEU A 9 46.73 8.60 -46.18
C LEU A 9 45.60 8.73 -45.13
N ALA A 10 44.81 7.67 -44.91
CA ALA A 10 43.91 7.55 -43.76
C ALA A 10 44.54 6.58 -42.74
N GLY A 11 44.93 7.10 -41.57
CA GLY A 11 45.36 6.32 -40.42
C GLY A 11 44.15 5.83 -39.61
N ALA A 12 44.02 4.52 -39.47
CA ALA A 12 43.02 3.89 -38.61
C ALA A 12 43.51 3.89 -37.15
N VAL A 13 42.74 4.51 -36.26
CA VAL A 13 42.91 4.39 -34.81
C VAL A 13 42.03 3.23 -34.33
N LEU A 14 42.66 2.14 -33.89
CA LEU A 14 42.00 1.09 -33.11
C LEU A 14 41.80 1.60 -31.68
N ILE A 15 40.54 1.79 -31.27
CA ILE A 15 40.19 1.93 -29.86
C ILE A 15 39.89 0.51 -29.34
N ALA A 16 40.79 -0.03 -28.54
CA ALA A 16 40.55 -1.24 -27.76
C ALA A 16 39.62 -0.88 -26.59
N ALA A 17 38.37 -1.34 -26.65
CA ALA A 17 37.46 -1.28 -25.51
C ALA A 17 37.89 -2.33 -24.48
N PHE A 18 38.55 -1.89 -23.41
CA PHE A 18 38.68 -2.67 -22.19
C PHE A 18 37.32 -2.75 -21.52
N GLY A 19 36.69 -3.92 -21.58
CA GLY A 19 35.50 -4.22 -20.80
C GLY A 19 35.85 -4.28 -19.31
N LEU A 20 35.25 -3.40 -18.52
CA LEU A 20 35.19 -3.56 -17.07
C LEU A 20 34.21 -4.72 -16.77
N PRO A 21 34.55 -5.67 -15.89
CA PRO A 21 33.58 -6.63 -15.38
C PRO A 21 32.73 -5.93 -14.31
N GLY A 22 31.56 -5.42 -14.71
CA GLY A 22 30.60 -4.74 -13.83
C GLY A 22 29.24 -5.45 -13.82
N THR A 23 28.89 -5.98 -12.64
CA THR A 23 27.54 -6.04 -12.01
C THR A 23 26.31 -6.67 -12.70
N ASP A 24 26.33 -7.15 -13.94
CA ASP A 24 25.07 -7.61 -14.59
C ASP A 24 24.63 -9.06 -14.32
N ALA A 25 25.31 -9.82 -13.45
CA ALA A 25 25.03 -11.25 -13.27
C ALA A 25 23.69 -11.59 -12.57
N TRP A 26 22.94 -10.58 -12.08
CA TRP A 26 21.75 -10.78 -11.24
C TRP A 26 20.43 -10.36 -11.92
N ALA A 27 20.50 -9.82 -13.14
CA ALA A 27 19.37 -9.24 -13.87
C ALA A 27 18.58 -10.23 -14.75
N GLN A 28 18.59 -11.53 -14.42
CA GLN A 28 17.78 -12.49 -15.15
C GLN A 28 16.31 -12.37 -14.70
N VAL A 29 15.45 -11.85 -15.59
CA VAL A 29 14.00 -11.93 -15.40
C VAL A 29 13.53 -13.34 -15.75
N PHE A 30 12.90 -14.02 -14.79
CA PHE A 30 12.28 -15.32 -14.95
C PHE A 30 10.83 -15.14 -15.43
N PRO A 31 10.52 -15.41 -16.72
CA PRO A 31 9.15 -15.35 -17.20
C PRO A 31 8.30 -16.46 -16.58
N ALA A 32 6.99 -16.27 -16.57
CA ALA A 32 6.06 -17.34 -16.24
C ALA A 32 6.14 -18.45 -17.30
N PRO A 33 6.29 -19.73 -16.91
CA PRO A 33 6.09 -20.85 -17.81
C PRO A 33 4.66 -20.82 -18.39
N PRO A 34 4.45 -21.16 -19.67
CA PRO A 34 3.14 -21.09 -20.33
C PRO A 34 2.02 -21.82 -19.57
N GLU A 35 2.33 -22.97 -18.98
CA GLU A 35 1.41 -23.76 -18.17
C GLU A 35 0.99 -23.06 -16.88
N GLN A 36 1.93 -22.41 -16.18
CA GLN A 36 1.62 -21.65 -14.96
C GLN A 36 0.83 -20.38 -15.27
N MET A 37 1.08 -19.75 -16.43
CA MET A 37 0.26 -18.62 -16.90
C MET A 37 -1.16 -19.08 -17.26
N ALA A 38 -1.31 -20.22 -17.94
CA ALA A 38 -2.62 -20.79 -18.24
C ALA A 38 -3.41 -21.16 -16.97
N GLU A 39 -2.74 -21.71 -15.95
CA GLU A 39 -3.33 -21.93 -14.62
C GLU A 39 -3.75 -20.62 -13.96
N TYR A 40 -2.89 -19.61 -14.00
CA TYR A 40 -3.22 -18.27 -13.50
C TYR A 40 -4.49 -17.79 -14.17
N ASP A 41 -4.57 -17.74 -15.50
CA ASP A 41 -5.70 -17.20 -16.27
C ASP A 41 -7.01 -18.00 -16.14
N ALA A 42 -6.92 -19.30 -15.88
CA ALA A 42 -8.09 -20.17 -15.79
C ALA A 42 -9.12 -19.68 -14.75
N GLN A 43 -10.41 -19.79 -15.08
CA GLN A 43 -11.52 -19.53 -14.13
C GLN A 43 -11.95 -20.82 -13.42
N SER A 44 -11.01 -21.48 -12.77
CA SER A 44 -11.20 -22.72 -12.00
C SER A 44 -10.85 -22.52 -10.52
N SER A 45 -11.22 -23.50 -9.69
CA SER A 45 -10.72 -23.59 -8.31
C SER A 45 -9.21 -23.78 -8.34
N LYS A 46 -8.50 -23.09 -7.45
CA LYS A 46 -7.04 -23.11 -7.31
C LYS A 46 -6.65 -23.15 -5.84
N THR A 47 -5.41 -23.53 -5.58
CA THR A 47 -4.68 -23.20 -4.35
C THR A 47 -4.04 -21.82 -4.48
N ILE A 48 -3.61 -21.23 -3.36
CA ILE A 48 -2.84 -19.98 -3.40
C ILE A 48 -1.54 -20.12 -4.19
N ILE A 49 -0.97 -21.34 -4.27
CA ILE A 49 0.28 -21.63 -4.97
C ILE A 49 0.04 -21.65 -6.49
N GLU A 50 -1.04 -22.29 -6.96
CA GLU A 50 -1.44 -22.31 -8.38
C GLU A 50 -1.79 -20.90 -8.89
N LEU A 51 -2.18 -19.97 -8.02
CA LEU A 51 -2.38 -18.56 -8.38
C LEU A 51 -1.06 -17.82 -8.65
N GLN A 52 0.11 -18.39 -8.34
CA GLN A 52 1.41 -17.75 -8.57
C GLN A 52 2.00 -18.20 -9.92
N PRO A 53 1.98 -17.35 -10.97
CA PRO A 53 2.44 -17.73 -12.30
C PRO A 53 3.97 -17.78 -12.44
N PHE A 54 4.71 -17.21 -11.48
CA PHE A 54 6.18 -17.11 -11.54
C PHE A 54 6.89 -18.14 -10.67
N ARG A 55 6.15 -19.00 -9.98
CA ARG A 55 6.70 -19.89 -8.95
C ARG A 55 7.74 -20.86 -9.51
N ARG A 56 8.74 -21.18 -8.70
CA ARG A 56 9.77 -22.19 -8.98
C ARG A 56 9.93 -23.10 -7.79
N GLU A 57 10.11 -24.37 -8.06
CA GLU A 57 10.30 -25.40 -7.04
C GLU A 57 11.68 -26.04 -7.21
N GLU A 58 12.39 -26.12 -6.09
CA GLU A 58 13.60 -26.94 -5.92
C GLU A 58 13.24 -28.12 -5.03
N THR A 59 13.76 -29.31 -5.34
CA THR A 59 13.57 -30.51 -4.53
C THR A 59 14.91 -31.11 -4.13
N ALA A 60 14.94 -31.73 -2.96
CA ALA A 60 16.08 -32.51 -2.47
C ALA A 60 15.57 -33.76 -1.75
N THR A 61 16.44 -34.76 -1.58
CA THR A 61 16.12 -36.00 -0.86
C THR A 61 17.03 -36.10 0.35
N LEU A 62 16.43 -36.22 1.53
CA LEU A 62 17.14 -36.42 2.79
C LEU A 62 17.75 -37.83 2.84
N ALA A 63 18.74 -38.03 3.73
CA ALA A 63 19.33 -39.34 3.97
C ALA A 63 18.31 -40.39 4.45
N SER A 64 17.19 -39.96 5.04
CA SER A 64 16.05 -40.81 5.41
C SER A 64 15.25 -41.33 4.21
N GLY A 65 15.50 -40.83 3.00
CA GLY A 65 14.72 -41.09 1.80
C GLY A 65 13.51 -40.16 1.62
N GLU A 66 13.30 -39.22 2.54
CA GLU A 66 12.23 -38.22 2.46
C GLU A 66 12.53 -37.14 1.41
N THR A 67 11.55 -36.81 0.56
CA THR A 67 11.65 -35.69 -0.37
C THR A 67 11.21 -34.40 0.30
N ILE A 68 12.05 -33.38 0.21
CA ILE A 68 11.77 -32.01 0.65
C ILE A 68 11.71 -31.07 -0.55
N SER A 69 10.98 -29.97 -0.43
CA SER A 69 10.93 -28.95 -1.49
C SER A 69 10.89 -27.52 -0.97
N LEU A 70 11.45 -26.62 -1.77
CA LEU A 70 11.45 -25.18 -1.58
C LEU A 70 10.79 -24.52 -2.78
N VAL A 71 9.64 -23.89 -2.56
CA VAL A 71 8.92 -23.14 -3.60
C VAL A 71 9.18 -21.66 -3.43
N SER A 72 9.94 -21.05 -4.34
CA SER A 72 9.99 -19.60 -4.51
C SER A 72 8.73 -19.14 -5.20
N LEU A 73 7.93 -18.28 -4.58
CA LEU A 73 6.64 -17.85 -5.16
C LEU A 73 6.82 -16.84 -6.31
N ASN A 74 7.91 -16.08 -6.29
CA ASN A 74 8.32 -15.23 -7.39
C ASN A 74 9.85 -14.99 -7.32
N PRO A 75 10.67 -15.70 -8.11
CA PRO A 75 12.14 -15.61 -8.04
C PRO A 75 12.71 -14.26 -8.51
N ASN A 76 11.93 -13.45 -9.25
CA ASN A 76 12.29 -12.08 -9.62
C ASN A 76 12.22 -11.11 -8.43
N ILE A 77 11.41 -11.47 -7.43
CA ILE A 77 11.22 -10.71 -6.20
C ILE A 77 12.01 -11.31 -5.05
N ASN A 78 12.12 -12.65 -5.00
CA ASN A 78 13.02 -13.36 -4.09
C ASN A 78 12.75 -13.08 -2.59
N ALA A 79 11.51 -12.71 -2.24
CA ALA A 79 11.13 -12.35 -0.88
C ALA A 79 10.33 -13.43 -0.13
N THR A 80 9.63 -14.31 -0.86
CA THR A 80 8.65 -15.23 -0.25
C THR A 80 8.82 -16.66 -0.73
N PHE A 81 8.94 -17.59 0.23
CA PHE A 81 9.19 -19.01 0.00
C PHE A 81 8.27 -19.90 0.85
N LEU A 82 7.93 -21.07 0.31
CA LEU A 82 7.33 -22.16 1.05
C LEU A 82 8.30 -23.33 1.12
N LEU A 83 8.63 -23.78 2.33
CA LEU A 83 9.45 -24.96 2.55
C LEU A 83 8.55 -26.11 3.01
N HIS A 84 8.64 -27.25 2.33
CA HIS A 84 7.93 -28.49 2.62
C HIS A 84 8.90 -29.54 3.16
N ILE A 85 8.67 -29.97 4.40
CA ILE A 85 9.47 -31.00 5.10
C ILE A 85 8.64 -31.62 6.22
N GLY A 86 8.74 -32.93 6.41
CA GLY A 86 8.06 -33.69 7.47
C GLY A 86 6.54 -33.74 7.34
N GLY A 87 6.01 -33.53 6.13
CA GLY A 87 4.57 -33.30 5.89
C GLY A 87 4.07 -31.93 6.32
N GLU A 88 4.96 -31.06 6.82
CA GLU A 88 4.66 -29.70 7.26
C GLU A 88 5.03 -28.67 6.20
N THR A 89 4.41 -27.50 6.27
CA THR A 89 4.73 -26.35 5.40
C THR A 89 5.12 -25.13 6.23
N TYR A 90 6.27 -24.53 5.89
CA TYR A 90 6.83 -23.36 6.55
C TYR A 90 6.86 -22.18 5.58
N HIS A 91 6.26 -21.06 5.99
CA HIS A 91 6.31 -19.81 5.23
C HIS A 91 7.56 -19.03 5.61
N ILE A 92 8.55 -19.05 4.73
CA ILE A 92 9.85 -18.40 4.94
C ILE A 92 9.87 -17.08 4.18
N GLU A 93 10.26 -16.03 4.89
CA GLU A 93 10.45 -14.69 4.34
C GLU A 93 11.95 -14.37 4.26
N ASN A 94 12.36 -13.88 3.09
CA ASN A 94 13.67 -13.27 2.89
C ASN A 94 13.52 -11.74 3.03
N PRO A 95 14.04 -11.14 4.11
CA PRO A 95 13.98 -9.69 4.32
C PRO A 95 14.92 -8.91 3.38
N ASP A 96 15.94 -9.55 2.81
CA ASP A 96 16.91 -8.95 1.88
C ASP A 96 16.86 -9.63 0.49
N PRO A 97 15.80 -9.37 -0.30
CA PRO A 97 15.64 -9.98 -1.62
C PRO A 97 16.71 -9.58 -2.64
N GLY A 98 17.36 -8.42 -2.45
CA GLY A 98 18.38 -7.89 -3.35
C GLY A 98 19.80 -8.36 -3.03
N GLY A 99 20.12 -8.53 -1.74
CA GLY A 99 21.47 -8.88 -1.28
C GLY A 99 21.72 -10.37 -1.06
N GLN A 100 20.69 -11.23 -1.02
CA GLN A 100 20.90 -12.69 -0.89
C GLN A 100 19.95 -13.56 -1.72
N ARG A 101 20.45 -14.71 -2.17
CA ARG A 101 19.68 -15.79 -2.83
C ARG A 101 19.62 -17.02 -1.95
N LEU A 102 18.50 -17.73 -2.01
CA LEU A 102 18.26 -18.95 -1.24
C LEU A 102 18.32 -20.16 -2.18
N ALA A 103 18.97 -21.23 -1.74
CA ALA A 103 18.97 -22.53 -2.40
C ALA A 103 18.74 -23.64 -1.39
N LEU A 104 18.01 -24.69 -1.78
CA LEU A 104 17.74 -25.83 -0.92
C LEU A 104 18.97 -26.72 -0.75
N THR A 105 19.16 -27.28 0.45
CA THR A 105 20.22 -28.25 0.78
C THR A 105 19.67 -29.39 1.62
N GLU A 106 20.46 -30.43 1.88
CA GLU A 106 20.05 -31.59 2.69
C GLU A 106 19.82 -31.26 4.19
N ALA A 107 20.39 -30.16 4.70
CA ALA A 107 20.33 -29.78 6.12
C ALA A 107 19.53 -28.50 6.39
N GLY A 108 19.16 -27.75 5.34
CA GLY A 108 18.54 -26.44 5.47
C GLY A 108 18.61 -25.65 4.17
N LEU A 109 18.90 -24.36 4.30
CA LEU A 109 19.08 -23.45 3.16
C LEU A 109 20.53 -22.99 3.06
N ARG A 110 20.96 -22.68 1.83
CA ARG A 110 22.19 -21.94 1.58
C ARG A 110 21.83 -20.53 1.12
N LEU A 111 22.38 -19.54 1.81
CA LEU A 111 22.20 -18.13 1.54
C LEU A 111 23.45 -17.64 0.82
N SER A 112 23.29 -17.12 -0.39
CA SER A 112 24.41 -16.66 -1.23
C SER A 112 24.27 -15.16 -1.48
N GLY A 113 25.27 -14.37 -1.12
CA GLY A 113 25.27 -12.92 -1.29
C GLY A 113 26.67 -12.38 -1.63
N PRO A 114 26.84 -11.05 -1.71
CA PRO A 114 28.13 -10.40 -1.93
C PRO A 114 29.21 -10.80 -0.92
N ASP A 115 28.80 -11.07 0.33
CA ASP A 115 29.70 -11.47 1.43
C ASP A 115 30.06 -12.98 1.42
N GLY A 116 29.60 -13.72 0.40
CA GLY A 116 29.83 -15.15 0.22
C GLY A 116 28.62 -16.01 0.53
N GLU A 117 28.88 -17.30 0.73
CA GLU A 117 27.85 -18.29 1.06
C GLU A 117 27.78 -18.53 2.56
N THR A 118 26.57 -18.55 3.11
CA THR A 118 26.28 -18.86 4.51
C THR A 118 25.34 -20.06 4.56
N SER A 119 25.69 -21.07 5.36
CA SER A 119 24.83 -22.21 5.62
C SER A 119 23.80 -21.86 6.70
N CYS A 120 22.54 -22.17 6.44
CA CYS A 120 21.40 -21.95 7.33
C CYS A 120 20.78 -23.31 7.66
N PRO A 121 21.33 -24.05 8.66
CA PRO A 121 20.77 -25.32 9.08
C PRO A 121 19.40 -25.11 9.73
N LEU A 122 18.39 -25.82 9.23
CA LEU A 122 17.00 -25.61 9.64
C LEU A 122 16.40 -26.79 10.42
N TRP A 123 16.88 -28.01 10.17
CA TRP A 123 16.35 -29.24 10.75
C TRP A 123 17.44 -30.26 11.16
N SER A 124 18.72 -29.89 11.07
CA SER A 124 19.84 -30.78 11.44
C SER A 124 20.06 -30.93 12.95
N ASP A 125 19.52 -30.01 13.75
CA ASP A 125 19.66 -29.97 15.22
C ASP A 125 18.38 -30.49 15.90
N GLU A 126 18.46 -30.88 17.17
CA GLU A 126 17.31 -31.34 17.96
C GLU A 126 17.08 -30.48 19.23
N PRO A 127 15.92 -29.78 19.38
CA PRO A 127 14.89 -29.57 18.35
C PRO A 127 15.41 -28.63 17.25
N GLY A 128 15.04 -28.86 15.99
CA GLY A 128 15.53 -28.06 14.85
C GLY A 128 15.14 -26.58 14.90
N ALA A 129 15.85 -25.73 14.17
CA ALA A 129 15.59 -24.29 14.14
C ALA A 129 14.15 -23.95 13.70
N LEU A 130 13.57 -24.70 12.76
CA LEU A 130 12.18 -24.53 12.34
C LEU A 130 11.18 -24.83 13.46
N ALA A 131 11.39 -25.90 14.23
CA ALA A 131 10.53 -26.26 15.35
C ALA A 131 10.59 -25.18 16.44
N ARG A 132 11.79 -24.76 16.83
CA ARG A 132 11.98 -23.66 17.80
C ARG A 132 11.33 -22.36 17.34
N ALA A 133 11.49 -22.01 16.06
CA ALA A 133 10.88 -20.81 15.48
C ALA A 133 9.35 -20.89 15.48
N ARG A 134 8.76 -22.05 15.16
CA ARG A 134 7.31 -22.28 15.22
C ARG A 134 6.79 -22.15 16.65
N GLU A 135 7.46 -22.78 17.61
CA GLU A 135 7.07 -22.80 19.03
C GLU A 135 7.19 -21.43 19.71
N SER A 136 8.04 -20.52 19.19
CA SER A 136 8.20 -19.17 19.74
C SER A 136 6.89 -18.36 19.76
N GLY A 137 5.95 -18.67 18.88
CA GLY A 137 4.70 -17.92 18.71
C GLY A 137 4.88 -16.49 18.18
N LEU A 138 6.11 -16.09 17.83
CA LEU A 138 6.38 -14.77 17.25
C LEU A 138 5.79 -14.69 15.83
N PRO A 139 5.12 -13.58 15.45
CA PRO A 139 4.60 -13.41 14.10
C PRO A 139 5.70 -13.56 13.02
N PHE A 140 6.89 -13.06 13.34
CA PHE A 140 8.13 -13.23 12.58
C PHE A 140 9.17 -13.85 13.51
N ALA A 141 9.37 -15.17 13.42
CA ALA A 141 10.37 -15.86 14.21
C ALA A 141 11.70 -15.88 13.45
N PRO A 142 12.80 -15.36 14.02
CA PRO A 142 14.07 -15.26 13.32
C PRO A 142 14.65 -16.65 13.06
N LEU A 143 15.22 -16.81 11.87
CA LEU A 143 16.02 -17.96 11.45
C LEU A 143 17.39 -17.45 11.00
N CYS A 144 18.43 -18.23 11.29
CA CYS A 144 19.78 -18.01 10.78
C CYS A 144 20.28 -16.58 11.05
N ASP A 145 20.32 -16.24 12.34
CA ASP A 145 20.73 -14.92 12.85
C ASP A 145 19.91 -13.76 12.26
N ALA A 146 18.60 -13.97 12.14
CA ALA A 146 17.64 -13.03 11.57
C ALA A 146 17.88 -12.66 10.09
N ARG A 147 18.70 -13.44 9.36
CA ARG A 147 18.81 -13.32 7.90
C ARG A 147 17.55 -13.80 7.19
N LEU A 148 16.72 -14.61 7.85
CA LEU A 148 15.41 -15.07 7.37
C LEU A 148 14.40 -15.00 8.51
N TYR A 149 13.11 -14.97 8.17
CA TYR A 149 12.03 -15.11 9.14
C TYR A 149 11.09 -16.25 8.78
N LEU A 150 10.73 -17.06 9.77
CA LEU A 150 9.55 -17.90 9.71
C LEU A 150 8.33 -17.06 10.05
N ARG A 151 7.34 -17.00 9.16
CA ARG A 151 6.05 -16.36 9.45
C ARG A 151 5.12 -17.33 10.15
N ASN A 152 4.69 -16.98 11.37
CA ASN A 152 3.72 -17.76 12.14
C ASN A 152 2.36 -17.08 12.12
N ALA A 153 1.32 -17.90 11.97
CA ALA A 153 -0.06 -17.41 12.04
C ALA A 153 -0.37 -16.95 13.46
N VAL A 154 -0.81 -15.70 13.58
CA VAL A 154 -1.17 -15.05 14.84
C VAL A 154 -2.49 -14.31 14.68
N PRO A 155 -3.31 -14.21 15.74
CA PRO A 155 -4.53 -13.42 15.68
C PRO A 155 -4.19 -11.92 15.60
N GLY A 156 -4.81 -11.23 14.65
CA GLY A 156 -4.73 -9.77 14.56
C GLY A 156 -5.59 -9.07 15.61
N SER A 157 -5.15 -7.87 16.01
CA SER A 157 -5.96 -6.97 16.82
C SER A 157 -7.23 -6.57 16.06
N ARG A 158 -8.32 -6.41 16.80
CA ARG A 158 -9.63 -5.95 16.32
C ARG A 158 -10.24 -5.04 17.38
N SER A 159 -10.88 -3.94 16.98
CA SER A 159 -11.64 -3.12 17.91
C SER A 159 -12.85 -3.90 18.46
N SER A 160 -13.33 -3.56 19.66
CA SER A 160 -14.46 -4.27 20.28
C SER A 160 -15.72 -4.25 19.40
N LEU A 161 -15.93 -3.15 18.67
CA LEU A 161 -17.03 -3.00 17.72
C LEU A 161 -16.88 -3.90 16.49
N GLU A 162 -15.67 -4.00 15.97
CA GLU A 162 -15.36 -4.87 14.84
C GLU A 162 -15.53 -6.35 15.20
N ARG A 163 -15.09 -6.78 16.39
CA ARG A 163 -15.28 -8.18 16.84
C ARG A 163 -16.74 -8.58 16.89
N VAL A 164 -17.59 -7.74 17.47
CA VAL A 164 -19.04 -8.00 17.56
C VAL A 164 -19.67 -8.00 16.17
N THR A 165 -19.28 -7.06 15.32
CA THR A 165 -19.78 -6.94 13.95
C THR A 165 -19.40 -8.16 13.08
N ASP A 166 -18.14 -8.60 13.15
CA ASP A 166 -17.66 -9.73 12.36
C ASP A 166 -18.20 -11.06 12.92
N PHE A 167 -18.29 -11.24 14.25
CA PHE A 167 -18.92 -12.41 14.86
C PHE A 167 -20.38 -12.58 14.44
N LEU A 168 -21.18 -11.51 14.55
CA LEU A 168 -22.59 -11.53 14.14
C LEU A 168 -22.74 -11.82 12.64
N ARG A 169 -21.79 -11.38 11.82
CA ARG A 169 -21.82 -11.62 10.38
C ARG A 169 -21.42 -13.05 10.02
N ASP A 170 -20.41 -13.60 10.68
CA ASP A 170 -19.85 -14.91 10.36
C ASP A 170 -20.70 -16.07 10.93
N HIS A 171 -21.53 -15.83 11.95
CA HIS A 171 -22.26 -16.89 12.67
C HIS A 171 -23.79 -16.73 12.71
N VAL A 172 -24.37 -15.60 12.27
CA VAL A 172 -25.82 -15.36 12.31
C VAL A 172 -26.41 -15.25 10.91
N TRP A 173 -27.30 -16.18 10.57
CA TRP A 173 -28.09 -16.14 9.34
C TRP A 173 -29.00 -14.89 9.34
N LYS A 174 -28.82 -13.97 8.38
CA LYS A 174 -29.33 -12.57 8.33
C LYS A 174 -28.56 -11.51 9.16
N GLY A 175 -27.28 -11.74 9.48
CA GLY A 175 -26.44 -10.80 10.24
C GLY A 175 -26.32 -9.38 9.67
N GLU A 176 -26.56 -9.15 8.38
CA GLU A 176 -26.54 -7.79 7.78
C GLU A 176 -27.59 -6.83 8.39
N ASP A 177 -28.79 -7.33 8.72
CA ASP A 177 -29.87 -6.52 9.29
C ASP A 177 -29.59 -6.14 10.76
N VAL A 178 -28.89 -7.00 11.50
CA VAL A 178 -28.50 -6.78 12.90
C VAL A 178 -27.33 -5.79 13.02
N VAL A 179 -26.39 -5.82 12.06
CA VAL A 179 -25.28 -4.85 11.99
C VAL A 179 -25.79 -3.43 11.76
N ARG A 180 -26.91 -3.26 11.04
CA ARG A 180 -27.54 -1.95 10.82
C ARG A 180 -27.99 -1.31 12.14
N VAL A 181 -28.55 -2.09 13.05
CA VAL A 181 -28.99 -1.64 14.39
C VAL A 181 -27.80 -1.20 15.27
N VAL A 182 -26.67 -1.94 15.25
CA VAL A 182 -25.44 -1.56 15.96
C VAL A 182 -24.82 -0.29 15.34
N ARG A 183 -24.89 -0.16 14.02
CA ARG A 183 -24.43 1.03 13.28
C ARG A 183 -25.19 2.30 13.67
N ASP A 184 -26.52 2.21 13.77
CA ASP A 184 -27.41 3.35 14.07
C ASP A 184 -27.23 3.90 15.50
N THR A 185 -26.68 3.10 16.41
CA THR A 185 -26.55 3.47 17.83
C THR A 185 -25.15 4.01 18.19
N LEU A 186 -24.11 3.67 17.42
CA LEU A 186 -22.70 3.91 17.79
C LEU A 186 -21.90 4.78 16.80
N TYR A 187 -22.30 4.87 15.53
CA TYR A 187 -21.74 5.83 14.57
C TYR A 187 -22.56 7.13 14.63
N LYS A 188 -22.50 7.84 15.76
CA LYS A 188 -23.02 9.20 15.83
C LYS A 188 -22.07 10.14 15.08
N ASP A 189 -22.26 10.21 13.75
CA ASP A 189 -21.64 11.18 12.86
C ASP A 189 -21.87 12.63 13.36
N ARG A 190 -20.81 13.27 13.85
CA ARG A 190 -20.60 14.74 13.83
C ARG A 190 -19.11 15.08 13.72
N HIS A 191 -18.39 14.43 12.81
CA HIS A 191 -16.94 14.68 12.60
C HIS A 191 -16.64 15.70 11.49
N ALA A 192 -17.58 16.55 11.10
CA ALA A 192 -17.23 17.71 10.30
C ALA A 192 -16.37 18.64 11.16
N GLU A 193 -15.06 18.56 11.01
CA GLU A 193 -14.16 19.53 11.61
C GLU A 193 -14.22 20.79 10.76
N THR A 194 -14.99 21.76 11.24
CA THR A 194 -15.01 23.10 10.68
C THR A 194 -14.20 23.98 11.59
N SER A 195 -13.05 24.45 11.09
CA SER A 195 -12.30 25.52 11.73
C SER A 195 -12.69 26.85 11.06
N ASP A 196 -12.73 27.94 11.82
CA ASP A 196 -12.92 29.25 11.21
C ASP A 196 -11.63 29.67 10.51
N LEU A 197 -11.77 30.30 9.34
CA LEU A 197 -10.62 30.90 8.66
C LEU A 197 -10.26 32.17 9.42
N VAL A 198 -8.99 32.28 9.79
CA VAL A 198 -8.44 33.49 10.42
C VAL A 198 -7.76 34.32 9.32
N GLU A 199 -8.06 35.62 9.28
CA GLU A 199 -7.43 36.58 8.37
C GLU A 199 -6.01 36.95 8.86
N ASN A 200 -5.12 37.32 7.93
CA ASN A 200 -3.71 37.63 8.18
C ASN A 200 -2.86 36.46 8.70
N GLY A 201 -3.14 35.24 8.21
CA GLY A 201 -2.25 34.11 8.42
C GLY A 201 -0.88 34.37 7.79
N SER A 202 0.18 34.36 8.60
CA SER A 202 1.57 34.40 8.12
C SER A 202 2.23 33.03 8.29
N GLY A 203 2.90 32.55 7.25
CA GLY A 203 3.65 31.31 7.24
C GLY A 203 4.54 31.28 5.99
N ALA A 204 5.81 30.93 6.16
CA ALA A 204 6.73 30.82 5.04
C ALA A 204 6.50 29.49 4.29
N CYS A 205 6.49 29.53 2.96
CA CYS A 205 6.48 28.30 2.15
C CYS A 205 7.74 27.47 2.43
N VAL A 206 7.61 26.15 2.46
CA VAL A 206 8.76 25.26 2.61
C VAL A 206 9.56 25.22 1.30
N GLN A 207 10.85 25.56 1.38
CA GLN A 207 11.76 25.40 0.25
C GLN A 207 12.00 23.91 -0.02
N ASN A 208 11.96 23.49 -1.29
CA ASN A 208 12.09 22.10 -1.73
C ASN A 208 11.00 21.15 -1.19
N GLY A 209 9.80 21.67 -0.90
CA GLY A 209 8.62 20.87 -0.55
C GLY A 209 7.75 20.49 -1.75
N PRO A 210 6.62 19.81 -1.52
CA PRO A 210 5.62 19.53 -2.56
C PRO A 210 4.98 20.82 -3.10
N CYS A 211 4.33 20.76 -4.26
CA CYS A 211 3.59 21.92 -4.80
C CYS A 211 2.45 22.31 -3.84
N PRO A 212 2.36 23.58 -3.41
CA PRO A 212 1.23 24.03 -2.60
C PRO A 212 -0.07 23.98 -3.39
N ALA A 213 -1.20 23.95 -2.69
CA ALA A 213 -2.50 23.95 -3.35
C ALA A 213 -2.75 25.26 -4.10
N ARG A 214 -3.40 25.17 -5.26
CA ARG A 214 -3.90 26.33 -6.02
C ARG A 214 -5.14 26.92 -5.34
N ILE A 215 -4.91 27.96 -4.53
CA ILE A 215 -5.92 28.68 -3.74
C ILE A 215 -6.46 29.90 -4.51
N GLU A 216 -7.74 30.21 -4.34
CA GLU A 216 -8.35 31.45 -4.85
C GLU A 216 -7.72 32.67 -4.14
N PRO A 217 -7.24 33.71 -4.86
CA PRO A 217 -6.54 34.85 -4.28
C PRO A 217 -7.17 35.47 -3.03
N ARG A 218 -8.50 35.54 -2.94
CA ARG A 218 -9.20 36.09 -1.75
C ARG A 218 -8.97 35.31 -0.46
N TYR A 219 -8.46 34.09 -0.54
CA TYR A 219 -8.16 33.21 0.60
C TYR A 219 -6.65 32.99 0.80
N ALA A 220 -5.79 33.70 0.06
CA ALA A 220 -4.35 33.46 0.08
C ALA A 220 -3.72 33.60 1.48
N GLU A 221 -4.28 34.48 2.32
CA GLU A 221 -3.83 34.73 3.69
C GLU A 221 -4.75 34.11 4.75
N SER A 222 -5.70 33.26 4.33
CA SER A 222 -6.59 32.57 5.27
C SER A 222 -5.87 31.41 5.94
N ALA A 223 -5.85 31.40 7.27
CA ALA A 223 -5.27 30.32 8.06
C ALA A 223 -6.34 29.46 8.74
N ILE A 224 -6.01 28.18 8.93
CA ILE A 224 -6.79 27.16 9.62
C ILE A 224 -6.10 26.94 10.97
N ALA A 225 -6.81 27.19 12.06
CA ALA A 225 -6.39 26.70 13.38
C ALA A 225 -6.74 25.21 13.44
N PRO A 226 -5.75 24.29 13.47
CA PRO A 226 -6.02 22.87 13.41
C PRO A 226 -6.71 22.42 14.72
N ILE A 227 -7.81 21.68 14.59
CA ILE A 227 -8.52 21.07 15.71
C ILE A 227 -8.22 19.58 15.67
N GLY A 228 -7.80 18.99 16.79
CA GLY A 228 -7.57 17.55 16.88
C GLY A 228 -6.36 17.01 16.10
N PHE A 229 -5.65 17.85 15.33
CA PHE A 229 -4.40 17.53 14.65
C PHE A 229 -3.30 17.19 15.65
N GLY A 230 -2.54 16.12 15.39
CA GLY A 230 -1.58 15.57 16.36
C GLY A 230 -0.14 15.43 15.86
N ILE A 231 0.20 16.01 14.70
CA ILE A 231 1.58 16.02 14.18
C ILE A 231 2.23 17.34 14.60
N ALA A 232 3.46 17.28 15.10
CA ALA A 232 4.23 18.46 15.43
C ALA A 232 4.76 19.12 14.15
N LEU A 233 4.64 20.46 14.07
CA LEU A 233 5.19 21.25 12.97
C LEU A 233 6.65 21.58 13.25
N GLY A 234 7.45 21.74 12.18
CA GLY A 234 8.88 22.05 12.32
C GLY A 234 9.16 23.39 13.02
N ASP A 235 8.24 24.35 12.92
CA ASP A 235 8.21 25.53 13.79
C ASP A 235 7.26 25.29 14.97
N PRO A 236 7.76 25.15 16.21
CA PRO A 236 6.93 24.89 17.39
C PRO A 236 6.03 26.08 17.79
N GLU A 237 6.33 27.29 17.32
CA GLU A 237 5.51 28.48 17.59
C GLU A 237 4.34 28.63 16.60
N GLN A 238 4.29 27.80 15.55
CA GLN A 238 3.25 27.83 14.52
C GLN A 238 1.91 27.29 15.08
N LYS A 239 0.92 28.18 15.26
CA LYS A 239 -0.40 27.85 15.84
C LYS A 239 -1.53 27.69 14.82
N ALA A 240 -1.31 28.08 13.57
CA ALA A 240 -2.29 27.99 12.49
C ALA A 240 -1.60 27.69 11.17
N MET A 241 -2.29 27.09 10.20
CA MET A 241 -1.73 26.74 8.90
C MET A 241 -2.42 27.53 7.80
N ILE A 242 -1.69 28.25 6.96
CA ILE A 242 -2.25 28.90 5.77
C ILE A 242 -2.86 27.80 4.90
N THR A 243 -4.11 28.01 4.48
CA THR A 243 -4.86 27.02 3.71
C THR A 243 -4.08 26.63 2.45
N GLY A 244 -3.85 25.33 2.27
CA GLY A 244 -3.16 24.80 1.09
C GLY A 244 -1.63 24.87 1.11
N GLN A 245 -1.01 25.47 2.13
CA GLN A 245 0.44 25.55 2.26
C GLN A 245 1.04 24.32 2.97
N TRP A 246 2.26 23.95 2.57
CA TRP A 246 3.02 22.87 3.19
C TRP A 246 3.89 23.38 4.34
N TYR A 247 3.97 22.57 5.39
CA TYR A 247 4.81 22.77 6.57
C TYR A 247 5.62 21.49 6.80
N THR A 248 6.85 21.57 7.28
CA THR A 248 7.64 20.37 7.62
C THR A 248 7.07 19.70 8.87
N ALA A 249 7.04 18.37 8.92
CA ALA A 249 6.81 17.63 10.15
C ALA A 249 8.07 17.66 11.03
N ALA A 250 7.93 17.87 12.33
CA ALA A 250 9.07 17.93 13.23
C ALA A 250 9.81 16.58 13.28
N GLY A 251 11.14 16.62 13.24
CA GLY A 251 11.98 15.42 13.37
C GLY A 251 11.94 14.44 12.19
N LEU A 252 11.33 14.81 11.06
CA LEU A 252 11.22 13.96 9.87
C LEU A 252 11.50 14.73 8.57
N ASP A 253 12.73 14.59 8.07
CA ASP A 253 13.16 15.26 6.84
C ASP A 253 12.45 14.73 5.59
N GLY A 254 11.85 15.62 4.79
CA GLY A 254 11.11 15.20 3.58
C GLY A 254 9.71 14.68 3.88
N VAL A 255 9.21 14.88 5.10
CA VAL A 255 7.80 14.71 5.47
C VAL A 255 7.17 16.09 5.68
N PHE A 256 6.05 16.32 5.00
CA PHE A 256 5.35 17.62 5.03
C PHE A 256 3.89 17.44 5.37
N VAL A 257 3.28 18.43 6.00
CA VAL A 257 1.87 18.46 6.38
C VAL A 257 1.19 19.71 5.85
N SER A 258 -0.08 19.59 5.49
CA SER A 258 -0.90 20.70 5.02
C SER A 258 -2.34 20.59 5.56
N ALA A 259 -3.02 21.72 5.65
CA ALA A 259 -4.44 21.81 5.95
C ALA A 259 -5.15 22.65 4.88
N ILE A 260 -6.36 22.26 4.48
CA ILE A 260 -7.15 22.99 3.49
C ILE A 260 -8.65 22.87 3.78
N GLN A 261 -9.40 23.92 3.44
CA GLN A 261 -10.84 23.83 3.27
C GLN A 261 -11.18 23.83 1.77
N PRO A 262 -11.92 22.83 1.23
CA PRO A 262 -12.14 22.75 -0.21
C PRO A 262 -12.77 24.01 -0.85
N ARG A 263 -13.52 24.82 -0.10
CA ARG A 263 -14.06 26.10 -0.58
C ARG A 263 -13.00 27.15 -0.95
N THR A 264 -11.77 27.00 -0.48
CA THR A 264 -10.69 27.96 -0.74
C THR A 264 -9.93 27.65 -2.02
N ILE A 265 -10.17 26.49 -2.64
CA ILE A 265 -9.56 26.11 -3.92
C ILE A 265 -9.95 27.12 -5.00
N SER A 266 -9.01 27.41 -5.90
CA SER A 266 -9.22 28.31 -7.04
C SER A 266 -10.47 27.95 -7.86
N ALA A 267 -11.21 28.96 -8.29
CA ALA A 267 -12.42 28.76 -9.08
C ALA A 267 -12.15 27.95 -10.36
N GLU A 268 -11.00 28.17 -11.01
CA GLU A 268 -10.57 27.44 -12.21
C GLU A 268 -10.55 25.92 -12.01
N ILE A 269 -10.14 25.44 -10.83
CA ILE A 269 -10.15 24.00 -10.52
C ILE A 269 -11.55 23.53 -10.14
N LEU A 270 -12.26 24.28 -9.29
CA LEU A 270 -13.60 23.89 -8.84
C LEU A 270 -14.60 23.81 -10.00
N THR A 271 -14.53 24.73 -10.95
CA THR A 271 -15.37 24.79 -12.15
C THR A 271 -14.69 24.27 -13.41
N GLY A 272 -13.47 23.73 -13.28
CA GLY A 272 -12.69 23.21 -14.37
C GLY A 272 -13.29 21.94 -14.99
N PRO A 273 -12.70 21.44 -16.11
CA PRO A 273 -13.20 20.28 -16.81
C PRO A 273 -13.26 19.01 -15.94
N GLY A 274 -14.03 18.03 -16.43
CA GLY A 274 -14.19 16.70 -15.84
C GLY A 274 -15.45 16.48 -14.99
N ASN A 275 -15.65 15.24 -14.56
CA ASN A 275 -16.89 14.76 -13.94
C ASN A 275 -16.88 14.88 -12.40
N ALA A 276 -17.01 16.10 -11.88
CA ALA A 276 -17.13 16.35 -10.44
C ALA A 276 -18.40 17.15 -10.10
N ASN A 277 -19.06 16.78 -9.00
CA ASN A 277 -20.15 17.56 -8.44
C ASN A 277 -19.62 18.85 -7.79
N ARG A 278 -20.48 19.88 -7.70
CA ARG A 278 -20.17 21.10 -6.96
C ARG A 278 -20.08 20.81 -5.47
N LEU A 279 -19.19 21.52 -4.78
CA LEU A 279 -19.08 21.47 -3.32
C LEU A 279 -20.36 22.00 -2.67
N ASP A 280 -20.85 21.31 -1.65
CA ASP A 280 -21.87 21.85 -0.76
C ASP A 280 -21.26 22.71 0.37
N GLY A 281 -22.12 23.38 1.14
CA GLY A 281 -21.71 24.28 2.22
C GLY A 281 -21.09 23.59 3.44
N ILE A 282 -21.16 22.25 3.53
CA ILE A 282 -20.59 21.45 4.61
C ILE A 282 -19.20 20.97 4.20
N GLU A 283 -19.10 20.20 3.10
CA GLU A 283 -17.81 19.68 2.64
C GLU A 283 -16.86 20.79 2.18
N GLY A 284 -17.39 21.91 1.68
CA GLY A 284 -16.58 23.08 1.35
C GLY A 284 -15.89 23.69 2.57
N LYS A 285 -16.47 23.59 3.77
CA LYS A 285 -15.92 24.16 5.02
C LYS A 285 -15.16 23.14 5.86
N ALA A 286 -15.33 21.85 5.58
CA ALA A 286 -14.66 20.79 6.30
C ALA A 286 -13.15 20.86 6.06
N VAL A 287 -12.37 20.71 7.13
CA VAL A 287 -10.91 20.66 7.02
C VAL A 287 -10.49 19.29 6.48
N ALA A 288 -9.60 19.32 5.49
CA ALA A 288 -8.82 18.18 5.07
C ALA A 288 -7.37 18.40 5.48
N TYR A 289 -6.75 17.38 6.09
CA TYR A 289 -5.33 17.37 6.41
C TYR A 289 -4.60 16.43 5.46
N LEU A 290 -3.42 16.84 5.01
CA LEU A 290 -2.61 16.06 4.08
C LEU A 290 -1.21 15.87 4.65
N VAL A 291 -0.61 14.72 4.35
CA VAL A 291 0.77 14.38 4.69
C VAL A 291 1.48 13.92 3.42
N ALA A 292 2.59 14.55 3.07
CA ALA A 292 3.39 14.23 1.90
C ALA A 292 4.72 13.60 2.30
N PHE A 293 5.15 12.58 1.57
CA PHE A 293 6.42 11.88 1.73
C PHE A 293 7.25 12.01 0.46
N ASP A 294 8.48 12.51 0.56
CA ASP A 294 9.45 12.56 -0.55
C ASP A 294 9.93 11.15 -0.90
N LEU A 295 9.50 10.64 -2.06
CA LEU A 295 9.86 9.29 -2.54
C LEU A 295 11.29 9.21 -3.10
N GLY A 296 12.03 10.32 -3.12
CA GLY A 296 13.48 10.31 -3.27
C GLY A 296 14.20 9.83 -2.01
N ARG A 297 13.64 10.11 -0.83
CA ARG A 297 14.19 9.74 0.49
C ARG A 297 13.60 8.44 1.03
N TYR A 298 12.33 8.20 0.72
CA TYR A 298 11.56 7.14 1.34
C TYR A 298 11.12 6.05 0.37
N GLY A 299 11.08 4.81 0.86
CA GLY A 299 10.43 3.69 0.23
C GLY A 299 8.99 3.54 0.73
N LEU A 300 8.17 2.85 -0.06
CA LEU A 300 6.81 2.44 0.30
C LEU A 300 6.77 0.92 0.40
N GLY A 301 6.20 0.41 1.48
CA GLY A 301 5.87 -1.00 1.64
C GLY A 301 4.39 -1.23 1.90
N PHE A 302 3.95 -2.47 1.71
CA PHE A 302 2.57 -2.90 1.93
C PHE A 302 2.56 -4.24 2.66
N ALA A 303 1.67 -4.39 3.64
CA ALA A 303 1.46 -5.63 4.36
C ALA A 303 -0.03 -5.94 4.49
N LEU A 304 -0.42 -7.18 4.21
CA LEU A 304 -1.79 -7.63 4.40
C LEU A 304 -2.09 -7.85 5.88
N GLY A 305 -3.31 -7.49 6.28
CA GLY A 305 -3.86 -7.81 7.59
C GLY A 305 -3.93 -9.32 7.82
N THR A 306 -3.94 -9.74 9.08
CA THR A 306 -4.07 -11.17 9.41
C THR A 306 -5.35 -11.77 8.82
N ASP A 307 -6.41 -10.95 8.72
CA ASP A 307 -7.72 -11.36 8.22
C ASP A 307 -8.12 -10.64 6.92
N HIS A 308 -7.91 -9.33 6.84
CA HIS A 308 -8.44 -8.49 5.78
C HIS A 308 -7.37 -7.85 4.90
N PRO A 309 -7.67 -7.67 3.60
CA PRO A 309 -8.84 -8.17 2.88
C PRO A 309 -8.87 -9.70 2.78
N ARG A 310 -10.07 -10.31 2.86
CA ARG A 310 -10.26 -11.75 2.62
C ARG A 310 -10.19 -12.08 1.12
N LEU A 311 -10.11 -13.36 0.78
CA LEU A 311 -9.93 -13.83 -0.60
C LEU A 311 -11.23 -14.37 -1.23
N ASP A 312 -12.20 -14.72 -0.40
CA ASP A 312 -13.54 -15.20 -0.78
C ASP A 312 -14.37 -14.14 -1.53
N TRP A 313 -15.57 -14.55 -1.94
CA TRP A 313 -16.51 -13.68 -2.62
C TRP A 313 -16.99 -12.54 -1.73
N SER A 314 -16.77 -11.30 -2.18
CA SER A 314 -17.62 -10.19 -1.74
C SER A 314 -19.10 -10.48 -1.99
N PRO A 315 -20.03 -10.07 -1.10
CA PRO A 315 -21.46 -10.19 -1.34
C PRO A 315 -21.98 -9.15 -2.34
N ARG A 316 -21.16 -8.19 -2.79
CA ARG A 316 -21.58 -7.06 -3.63
C ARG A 316 -21.85 -7.41 -5.10
N PRO A 317 -20.99 -8.19 -5.81
CA PRO A 317 -21.24 -8.55 -7.20
C PRO A 317 -22.57 -9.23 -7.39
N ARG A 318 -23.19 -8.96 -8.54
CA ARG A 318 -24.46 -9.59 -8.93
C ARG A 318 -24.26 -11.09 -9.17
N GLN A 319 -25.31 -11.88 -8.98
CA GLN A 319 -25.26 -13.34 -9.15
C GLN A 319 -24.65 -13.80 -10.49
N PRO A 320 -24.95 -13.19 -11.66
CA PRO A 320 -24.35 -13.61 -12.92
C PRO A 320 -22.83 -13.45 -13.00
N ALA A 321 -22.22 -12.60 -12.16
CA ALA A 321 -20.78 -12.43 -12.10
C ALA A 321 -20.09 -13.55 -11.30
N ARG A 322 -20.83 -14.28 -10.45
CA ARG A 322 -20.28 -15.32 -9.60
C ARG A 322 -20.30 -16.64 -10.33
N ILE A 323 -19.13 -17.23 -10.47
CA ILE A 323 -18.97 -18.54 -11.09
C ILE A 323 -19.31 -19.58 -10.03
N ALA A 324 -20.33 -20.40 -10.31
CA ALA A 324 -20.82 -21.42 -9.38
C ALA A 324 -19.69 -22.39 -9.01
N GLY A 325 -19.58 -22.71 -7.72
CA GLY A 325 -18.59 -23.65 -7.20
C GLY A 325 -17.18 -23.06 -6.99
N LEU A 326 -16.88 -21.85 -7.45
CA LEU A 326 -15.59 -21.22 -7.14
C LEU A 326 -15.56 -20.69 -5.70
N PRO A 327 -14.46 -20.89 -4.96
CA PRO A 327 -14.36 -20.42 -3.57
C PRO A 327 -14.20 -18.89 -3.46
N GLY A 328 -13.79 -18.22 -4.54
CA GLY A 328 -13.65 -16.77 -4.63
C GLY A 328 -13.46 -16.30 -6.08
N PRO A 329 -13.35 -14.99 -6.33
CA PRO A 329 -13.30 -14.40 -7.68
C PRO A 329 -12.07 -14.83 -8.50
N ASP A 330 -10.97 -15.15 -7.82
CA ASP A 330 -9.73 -15.59 -8.48
C ASP A 330 -9.54 -17.12 -8.43
N GLY A 331 -10.57 -17.86 -7.96
CA GLY A 331 -10.52 -19.31 -7.80
C GLY A 331 -10.01 -19.79 -6.45
N ILE A 332 -9.67 -18.88 -5.53
CA ILE A 332 -9.20 -19.17 -4.17
C ILE A 332 -10.14 -18.53 -3.13
N GLY A 333 -10.31 -19.17 -1.98
CA GLY A 333 -11.08 -18.63 -0.84
C GLY A 333 -10.24 -18.32 0.40
N ASP A 334 -9.02 -18.84 0.47
CA ASP A 334 -8.12 -18.66 1.60
C ASP A 334 -6.65 -18.60 1.17
N ALA A 335 -5.82 -18.06 2.06
CA ALA A 335 -4.41 -17.78 1.79
C ALA A 335 -3.48 -18.95 2.11
N ARG A 336 -3.97 -20.05 2.71
CA ARG A 336 -3.10 -21.10 3.23
C ARG A 336 -2.39 -21.83 2.09
N PRO A 337 -1.12 -22.22 2.29
CA PRO A 337 -0.38 -22.19 3.55
C PRO A 337 0.31 -20.84 3.89
N LEU A 338 0.08 -19.78 3.10
CA LEU A 338 0.69 -18.48 3.38
C LEU A 338 0.09 -17.79 4.60
N VAL A 339 0.99 -17.21 5.37
CA VAL A 339 0.70 -16.47 6.60
C VAL A 339 0.74 -14.98 6.32
N ARG A 340 -0.31 -14.27 6.74
CA ARG A 340 -0.40 -12.80 6.69
C ARG A 340 -0.21 -12.25 8.09
N SER A 341 0.65 -11.25 8.23
CA SER A 341 1.11 -10.80 9.56
C SER A 341 0.37 -9.57 10.08
N GLY A 342 -0.20 -8.73 9.21
CA GLY A 342 -0.88 -7.50 9.60
C GLY A 342 -0.02 -6.49 10.34
N MET A 343 1.29 -6.53 10.11
CA MET A 343 2.25 -5.63 10.71
C MET A 343 3.49 -5.51 9.83
N VAL A 344 4.27 -4.46 10.08
CA VAL A 344 5.58 -4.24 9.47
C VAL A 344 6.54 -5.34 9.91
N SER A 345 7.38 -5.81 8.99
CA SER A 345 8.39 -6.84 9.29
C SER A 345 9.52 -6.26 10.15
N PRO A 346 10.12 -7.03 11.08
CA PRO A 346 11.14 -6.51 12.00
C PRO A 346 12.36 -5.85 11.33
N ASP A 347 12.77 -6.32 10.15
CA ASP A 347 13.92 -5.79 9.37
C ASP A 347 13.75 -4.32 8.97
N VAL A 348 12.53 -3.91 8.62
CA VAL A 348 12.21 -2.53 8.22
C VAL A 348 11.48 -1.74 9.30
N ALA A 349 11.08 -2.37 10.40
CA ALA A 349 10.44 -1.69 11.53
C ALA A 349 11.35 -0.58 12.10
N GLY A 350 12.66 -0.83 12.14
CA GLY A 350 13.68 0.11 12.59
C GLY A 350 13.90 1.31 11.67
N SER A 351 13.49 1.25 10.40
CA SER A 351 13.59 2.36 9.43
C SER A 351 12.24 2.98 9.09
N THR A 352 11.14 2.44 9.65
CA THR A 352 9.78 2.90 9.37
C THR A 352 9.53 4.25 10.03
N VAL A 353 9.12 5.23 9.22
CA VAL A 353 8.80 6.60 9.63
C VAL A 353 7.31 6.90 9.63
N ALA A 354 6.50 6.09 8.97
CA ALA A 354 5.05 6.21 9.02
C ALA A 354 4.33 4.89 8.74
N THR A 355 3.11 4.73 9.28
CA THR A 355 2.14 3.73 8.80
C THR A 355 0.77 4.38 8.60
N PHE A 356 0.01 3.86 7.64
CA PHE A 356 -1.39 4.24 7.44
C PHE A 356 -2.22 3.10 6.88
N THR A 357 -3.52 3.08 7.20
CA THR A 357 -4.44 2.03 6.73
C THR A 357 -4.54 2.06 5.21
N ALA A 358 -4.48 0.88 4.58
CA ALA A 358 -4.48 0.78 3.12
C ALA A 358 -5.89 0.84 2.52
N GLY A 359 -6.58 -0.30 2.41
CA GLY A 359 -7.78 -0.38 1.57
C GLY A 359 -8.95 -1.12 2.18
N PHE A 360 -9.99 -1.24 1.38
CA PHE A 360 -11.26 -1.84 1.78
C PHE A 360 -11.14 -3.32 2.10
N LYS A 361 -11.85 -3.77 3.14
CA LYS A 361 -12.15 -5.20 3.34
C LYS A 361 -12.79 -5.79 2.07
N ARG A 362 -12.59 -7.09 1.82
CA ARG A 362 -13.15 -7.82 0.66
C ARG A 362 -14.65 -7.60 0.44
N GLN A 363 -15.43 -7.59 1.52
CA GLN A 363 -16.87 -7.34 1.48
C GLN A 363 -17.26 -5.98 0.88
N HIS A 364 -16.36 -5.00 0.93
CA HIS A 364 -16.56 -3.66 0.36
C HIS A 364 -15.71 -3.42 -0.89
N GLY A 365 -14.61 -4.14 -1.05
CA GLY A 365 -13.69 -4.05 -2.17
C GLY A 365 -14.14 -4.80 -3.43
N ALA A 366 -15.41 -4.66 -3.80
CA ALA A 366 -15.97 -5.15 -5.07
C ALA A 366 -17.18 -4.30 -5.47
N PHE A 367 -17.50 -4.26 -6.76
CA PHE A 367 -18.57 -3.40 -7.27
C PHE A 367 -19.94 -3.99 -7.01
N LYS A 368 -20.84 -3.17 -6.43
CA LYS A 368 -22.26 -3.51 -6.24
C LYS A 368 -23.13 -3.09 -7.42
N PHE A 369 -22.75 -2.01 -8.11
CA PHE A 369 -23.52 -1.39 -9.18
C PHE A 369 -22.63 -1.09 -10.39
N GLY A 370 -23.27 -0.77 -11.53
CA GLY A 370 -22.59 -0.51 -12.79
C GLY A 370 -22.15 -1.78 -13.51
N ASP A 371 -21.49 -1.58 -14.65
CA ASP A 371 -20.82 -2.57 -15.47
C ASP A 371 -19.80 -3.41 -14.68
N TYR A 372 -19.00 -2.76 -13.84
CA TYR A 372 -17.95 -3.42 -13.03
C TYR A 372 -18.50 -4.39 -11.98
N ALA A 373 -19.80 -4.35 -11.67
CA ALA A 373 -20.45 -5.34 -10.80
C ALA A 373 -20.78 -6.67 -11.50
N VAL A 374 -20.55 -6.74 -12.82
CA VAL A 374 -20.93 -7.88 -13.68
C VAL A 374 -19.75 -8.45 -14.46
N VAL A 375 -18.82 -7.58 -14.90
CA VAL A 375 -17.61 -8.01 -15.62
C VAL A 375 -16.50 -8.48 -14.68
N ASP A 376 -15.58 -9.31 -15.17
CA ASP A 376 -14.40 -9.79 -14.43
C ASP A 376 -14.73 -10.30 -13.03
N THR A 377 -15.76 -11.14 -12.93
CA THR A 377 -16.29 -11.67 -11.65
C THR A 377 -16.79 -10.61 -10.67
N GLY A 378 -17.14 -9.41 -11.16
CA GLY A 378 -17.58 -8.29 -10.34
C GLY A 378 -16.43 -7.49 -9.73
N LYS A 379 -15.39 -7.22 -10.53
CA LYS A 379 -14.16 -6.48 -10.20
C LYS A 379 -13.88 -6.32 -8.71
N HIS A 380 -13.38 -7.38 -8.08
CA HIS A 380 -12.82 -7.30 -6.74
C HIS A 380 -11.46 -6.62 -6.80
N TYR A 381 -11.16 -5.82 -5.78
CA TYR A 381 -9.92 -5.06 -5.71
C TYR A 381 -8.75 -6.02 -5.48
N GLY A 382 -7.77 -6.00 -6.39
CA GLY A 382 -6.58 -6.83 -6.33
C GLY A 382 -5.52 -6.31 -5.35
N PHE A 383 -4.62 -7.21 -4.95
CA PHE A 383 -3.49 -6.89 -4.08
C PHE A 383 -2.38 -7.94 -4.14
N ILE A 384 -1.15 -7.45 -4.02
CA ILE A 384 0.11 -8.18 -4.10
C ILE A 384 0.98 -7.76 -2.91
N GLU A 385 1.49 -8.72 -2.13
CA GLU A 385 2.45 -8.50 -1.04
C GLU A 385 3.72 -9.31 -1.32
N LYS A 386 4.89 -8.66 -1.30
CA LYS A 386 6.20 -9.30 -1.46
C LYS A 386 6.28 -10.22 -2.68
N GLY A 387 5.71 -9.76 -3.81
CA GLY A 387 5.68 -10.50 -5.07
C GLY A 387 4.63 -11.59 -5.19
N VAL A 388 3.84 -11.84 -4.13
CA VAL A 388 2.79 -12.86 -4.09
C VAL A 388 1.44 -12.25 -4.44
N ILE A 389 0.76 -12.84 -5.43
CA ILE A 389 -0.58 -12.46 -5.86
C ILE A 389 -1.61 -13.11 -4.94
N TYR A 390 -2.21 -12.34 -4.04
CA TYR A 390 -3.32 -12.81 -3.20
C TYR A 390 -4.68 -12.52 -3.83
N SER A 391 -4.80 -11.48 -4.66
CA SER A 391 -5.96 -11.26 -5.52
C SER A 391 -5.51 -10.52 -6.76
N LYS A 392 -5.98 -10.96 -7.93
CA LYS A 392 -5.50 -10.45 -9.22
C LYS A 392 -5.83 -8.97 -9.38
N LEU A 393 -4.89 -8.20 -9.92
CA LEU A 393 -5.13 -6.82 -10.32
C LEU A 393 -6.13 -6.80 -11.49
N LYS A 394 -7.20 -6.03 -11.35
CA LYS A 394 -8.25 -5.88 -12.37
C LYS A 394 -8.02 -4.60 -13.17
N THR A 395 -8.29 -4.65 -14.46
CA THR A 395 -8.18 -3.48 -15.34
C THR A 395 -9.16 -2.38 -14.93
N GLY A 396 -8.87 -1.13 -15.28
CA GLY A 396 -9.76 0.01 -15.00
C GLY A 396 -9.83 0.43 -13.54
N LEU A 397 -9.06 -0.20 -12.64
CA LEU A 397 -9.00 0.15 -11.23
C LEU A 397 -7.71 0.90 -10.91
N SER A 398 -7.82 1.90 -10.04
CA SER A 398 -6.69 2.64 -9.54
C SER A 398 -5.83 1.75 -8.65
N THR A 399 -4.54 1.71 -8.95
CA THR A 399 -3.55 0.80 -8.35
C THR A 399 -2.35 1.59 -7.89
N LEU A 400 -2.04 1.55 -6.59
CA LEU A 400 -0.76 1.97 -6.04
C LEU A 400 0.15 0.75 -5.99
N PHE A 401 1.33 0.83 -6.59
CA PHE A 401 2.26 -0.29 -6.66
C PHE A 401 3.71 0.13 -6.47
N VAL A 402 4.52 -0.86 -6.11
CA VAL A 402 5.96 -0.75 -5.89
C VAL A 402 6.64 -1.83 -6.69
N LEU A 403 7.64 -1.47 -7.49
CA LEU A 403 8.47 -2.41 -8.23
C LEU A 403 9.67 -2.88 -7.40
N ASN A 404 10.31 -3.96 -7.83
CA ASN A 404 11.49 -4.53 -7.18
C ASN A 404 12.75 -3.66 -7.22
N ASP A 405 12.74 -2.56 -7.99
CA ASP A 405 13.78 -1.51 -7.97
C ASP A 405 13.43 -0.36 -7.02
N GLY A 406 12.33 -0.48 -6.26
CA GLY A 406 11.87 0.55 -5.32
C GLY A 406 11.04 1.66 -5.97
N THR A 407 10.79 1.62 -7.28
CA THR A 407 9.89 2.57 -7.96
C THR A 407 8.50 2.49 -7.37
N VAL A 408 7.96 3.63 -6.95
CA VAL A 408 6.59 3.78 -6.47
C VAL A 408 5.78 4.53 -7.53
N ASP A 409 4.65 3.95 -7.92
CA ASP A 409 3.80 4.55 -8.94
C ASP A 409 2.30 4.24 -8.71
N MET A 410 1.44 5.05 -9.33
CA MET A 410 0.00 4.96 -9.18
C MET A 410 -0.68 5.26 -10.51
N LYS A 411 -1.48 4.32 -11.00
CA LYS A 411 -2.22 4.47 -12.27
C LYS A 411 -3.52 3.69 -12.29
N ILE A 412 -4.30 3.88 -13.34
CA ILE A 412 -5.34 2.93 -13.73
C ILE A 412 -4.63 1.69 -14.28
N TRP A 413 -4.88 0.51 -13.72
CA TRP A 413 -4.29 -0.72 -14.24
C TRP A 413 -4.90 -1.07 -15.59
N GLU A 414 -4.06 -1.37 -16.57
CA GLU A 414 -4.45 -1.78 -17.90
C GLU A 414 -3.91 -3.19 -18.20
N GLU A 415 -4.44 -3.85 -19.22
CA GLU A 415 -4.01 -5.20 -19.56
C GLU A 415 -2.51 -5.29 -19.95
N PRO A 416 -1.93 -4.33 -20.70
CA PRO A 416 -0.48 -4.30 -20.95
C PRO A 416 0.37 -4.21 -19.68
N ASP A 417 -0.16 -3.67 -18.58
CA ASP A 417 0.55 -3.57 -17.31
C ASP A 417 0.80 -4.94 -16.68
N ASN A 418 0.11 -5.99 -17.12
CA ASN A 418 0.38 -7.35 -16.66
C ASN A 418 1.83 -7.79 -16.95
N ALA A 419 2.51 -7.16 -17.91
CA ALA A 419 3.94 -7.35 -18.15
C ALA A 419 4.81 -6.93 -16.95
N LEU A 420 4.31 -6.07 -16.05
CA LEU A 420 5.01 -5.66 -14.83
C LEU A 420 4.88 -6.67 -13.69
N LEU A 421 3.89 -7.58 -13.72
CA LEU A 421 3.61 -8.53 -12.63
C LEU A 421 4.83 -9.29 -12.09
N PRO A 422 5.81 -9.75 -12.92
CA PRO A 422 7.00 -10.40 -12.39
C PRO A 422 7.82 -9.49 -11.46
N ARG A 423 7.75 -8.18 -11.65
CA ARG A 423 8.54 -7.15 -10.95
C ARG A 423 7.78 -6.41 -9.86
N VAL A 424 6.47 -6.62 -9.71
CA VAL A 424 5.67 -5.96 -8.68
C VAL A 424 6.02 -6.55 -7.30
N MET A 425 6.68 -5.75 -6.46
CA MET A 425 6.94 -6.08 -5.05
C MET A 425 5.65 -5.95 -4.23
N HIS A 426 4.94 -4.83 -4.40
CA HIS A 426 3.69 -4.55 -3.71
C HIS A 426 2.67 -3.94 -4.66
N ALA A 427 1.39 -4.28 -4.51
CA ALA A 427 0.32 -3.55 -5.19
C ALA A 427 -0.97 -3.61 -4.39
N ARG A 428 -1.77 -2.55 -4.49
CA ARG A 428 -3.11 -2.48 -3.91
C ARG A 428 -4.02 -1.64 -4.76
N GLN A 429 -5.16 -2.21 -5.16
CA GLN A 429 -6.20 -1.48 -5.87
C GLN A 429 -7.24 -0.94 -4.91
N ASN A 430 -7.80 0.24 -5.17
CA ASN A 430 -8.97 0.73 -4.42
C ASN A 430 -9.93 1.49 -5.36
N GLY A 431 -10.78 0.73 -6.06
CA GLY A 431 -11.85 1.27 -6.88
C GLY A 431 -11.35 2.03 -8.11
N VAL A 432 -12.18 2.94 -8.60
CA VAL A 432 -11.87 3.81 -9.75
C VAL A 432 -11.07 5.04 -9.29
N PRO A 433 -10.33 5.73 -10.19
CA PRO A 433 -9.55 6.91 -9.81
C PRO A 433 -10.44 8.05 -9.27
N LEU A 434 -9.90 8.79 -8.29
CA LEU A 434 -10.39 10.11 -7.89
C LEU A 434 -9.87 11.18 -8.84
N VAL A 435 -8.59 11.10 -9.20
CA VAL A 435 -7.93 11.96 -10.19
C VAL A 435 -7.17 11.04 -11.14
N GLN A 436 -7.17 11.37 -12.41
CA GLN A 436 -6.40 10.71 -13.45
C GLN A 436 -5.78 11.77 -14.37
N THR A 437 -4.66 11.44 -14.98
CA THR A 437 -4.06 12.28 -16.02
C THR A 437 -4.80 12.06 -17.33
N ASP A 438 -5.24 13.15 -17.97
CA ASP A 438 -5.80 13.09 -19.31
C ASP A 438 -4.70 12.76 -20.32
N PRO A 439 -4.78 11.63 -21.04
CA PRO A 439 -3.72 11.22 -21.97
C PRO A 439 -3.53 12.18 -23.14
N ALA A 440 -4.55 12.97 -23.51
CA ALA A 440 -4.46 13.92 -24.62
C ALA A 440 -3.77 15.23 -24.23
N THR A 441 -3.95 15.68 -22.99
CA THR A 441 -3.48 17.00 -22.53
C THR A 441 -2.36 16.93 -21.49
N GLY A 442 -2.15 15.77 -20.87
CA GLY A 442 -1.28 15.60 -19.72
C GLY A 442 -1.81 16.28 -18.44
N ALA A 443 -3.01 16.87 -18.46
CA ALA A 443 -3.55 17.60 -17.33
C ALA A 443 -4.30 16.67 -16.36
N PRO A 444 -4.21 16.90 -15.04
CA PRO A 444 -4.98 16.13 -14.08
C PRO A 444 -6.47 16.49 -14.14
N GLN A 445 -7.34 15.48 -14.19
CA GLN A 445 -8.80 15.62 -14.24
C GLN A 445 -9.47 14.72 -13.19
N PRO A 446 -10.67 15.06 -12.68
CA PRO A 446 -11.45 14.12 -11.88
C PRO A 446 -11.69 12.83 -12.67
N GLY A 447 -11.59 11.68 -12.00
CA GLY A 447 -11.91 10.39 -12.61
C GLY A 447 -13.35 10.37 -13.16
N GLU A 448 -13.57 9.62 -14.24
CA GLU A 448 -14.81 9.66 -15.01
C GLU A 448 -16.08 9.37 -14.21
N ARG A 449 -15.95 8.59 -13.13
CA ARG A 449 -17.03 8.08 -12.28
C ARG A 449 -17.10 8.77 -10.92
N VAL A 450 -16.32 9.82 -10.68
CA VAL A 450 -16.26 10.53 -9.39
C VAL A 450 -17.60 11.10 -8.96
N ASN A 451 -18.40 11.61 -9.90
CA ASN A 451 -19.76 12.10 -9.62
C ASN A 451 -20.84 11.00 -9.62
N GLN A 452 -20.47 9.73 -9.86
CA GLN A 452 -21.42 8.61 -9.98
C GLN A 452 -21.31 7.67 -8.79
N TRP A 453 -22.23 7.78 -7.83
CA TRP A 453 -22.21 6.97 -6.60
C TRP A 453 -22.08 5.46 -6.88
N GLY A 454 -23.05 4.86 -7.58
CA GLY A 454 -23.06 3.42 -7.84
C GLY A 454 -21.89 2.94 -8.71
N PRO A 455 -21.76 3.43 -9.95
CA PRO A 455 -20.69 3.04 -10.87
C PRO A 455 -19.28 3.36 -10.39
N GLY A 456 -19.08 4.36 -9.53
CA GLY A 456 -17.79 4.65 -8.88
C GLY A 456 -17.53 3.78 -7.64
N ASN A 457 -18.47 2.92 -7.26
CA ASN A 457 -18.44 2.11 -6.04
C ASN A 457 -18.17 2.92 -4.77
N TRP A 458 -18.60 4.18 -4.76
CA TRP A 458 -18.36 5.08 -3.64
C TRP A 458 -19.17 4.60 -2.45
N SER A 459 -18.49 4.24 -1.35
CA SER A 459 -19.21 3.88 -0.12
C SER A 459 -19.66 5.16 0.59
N GLY A 460 -20.79 5.08 1.29
CA GLY A 460 -21.29 6.12 2.17
C GLY A 460 -21.07 5.79 3.64
N SER A 461 -21.53 6.67 4.53
CA SER A 461 -21.54 6.46 5.99
C SER A 461 -22.40 5.28 6.41
N ALA A 462 -22.43 4.97 7.70
CA ALA A 462 -23.31 3.96 8.28
C ALA A 462 -24.80 4.18 7.93
N LYS A 463 -25.20 5.45 7.76
CA LYS A 463 -26.55 5.90 7.37
C LYS A 463 -26.77 5.97 5.86
N ALA A 464 -25.80 5.49 5.08
CA ALA A 464 -25.79 5.61 3.62
C ALA A 464 -25.83 7.06 3.14
N GLU A 465 -25.06 7.95 3.76
CA GLU A 465 -24.80 9.30 3.25
C GLU A 465 -23.48 9.30 2.46
N LEU A 466 -23.44 9.90 1.26
CA LEU A 466 -22.23 9.92 0.44
C LEU A 466 -21.11 10.74 1.10
N ARG A 467 -21.48 11.82 1.77
CA ARG A 467 -20.55 12.67 2.52
C ARG A 467 -20.23 11.97 3.85
N THR A 468 -18.95 11.71 4.08
CA THR A 468 -18.47 10.93 5.23
C THR A 468 -16.99 11.18 5.46
N LEU A 469 -16.44 10.71 6.57
CA LEU A 469 -15.00 10.65 6.83
C LEU A 469 -14.31 9.77 5.76
N ARG A 470 -13.30 10.30 5.07
CA ARG A 470 -12.56 9.57 4.00
C ARG A 470 -11.05 9.69 4.16
N ALA A 471 -10.33 8.69 3.67
CA ALA A 471 -8.91 8.82 3.37
C ALA A 471 -8.65 8.62 1.86
N GLY A 472 -7.57 9.19 1.36
CA GLY A 472 -7.13 9.02 -0.02
C GLY A 472 -5.61 9.09 -0.14
N GLY A 473 -5.07 8.58 -1.23
CA GLY A 473 -3.67 8.72 -1.60
C GLY A 473 -3.53 9.33 -2.99
N CYS A 474 -2.54 10.19 -3.21
CA CYS A 474 -2.22 10.72 -4.52
C CYS A 474 -0.70 10.73 -4.78
N LEU A 475 -0.33 10.76 -6.06
CA LEU A 475 1.04 11.07 -6.48
C LEU A 475 1.12 12.46 -7.09
N GLN A 476 2.16 13.19 -6.70
CA GLN A 476 2.52 14.49 -7.25
C GLN A 476 3.97 14.44 -7.73
N ASP A 477 4.20 14.88 -8.97
CA ASP A 477 5.53 15.18 -9.48
C ASP A 477 5.70 16.71 -9.49
N TYR A 478 6.71 17.23 -8.79
CA TYR A 478 6.98 18.66 -8.69
C TYR A 478 8.47 18.94 -8.55
N GLU A 479 8.98 19.88 -9.36
CA GLU A 479 10.40 20.29 -9.38
C GLU A 479 11.39 19.11 -9.44
N GLY A 480 11.06 18.08 -10.24
CA GLY A 480 11.91 16.90 -10.41
C GLY A 480 11.86 15.89 -9.26
N ARG A 481 10.96 16.08 -8.28
CA ARG A 481 10.73 15.17 -7.17
C ARG A 481 9.34 14.56 -7.25
N ARG A 482 9.22 13.36 -6.69
CA ARG A 482 7.95 12.63 -6.59
C ARG A 482 7.53 12.51 -5.13
N TYR A 483 6.28 12.85 -4.86
CA TYR A 483 5.70 12.78 -3.53
C TYR A 483 4.50 11.83 -3.50
N LEU A 484 4.44 10.99 -2.48
CA LEU A 484 3.21 10.30 -2.08
C LEU A 484 2.49 11.15 -1.05
N ILE A 485 1.25 11.51 -1.34
CA ILE A 485 0.43 12.34 -0.46
C ILE A 485 -0.74 11.53 0.08
N TYR A 486 -0.80 11.37 1.39
CA TYR A 486 -1.97 10.89 2.10
C TYR A 486 -2.90 12.06 2.43
N GLY A 487 -4.20 11.89 2.22
CA GLY A 487 -5.22 12.88 2.58
C GLY A 487 -6.28 12.31 3.52
N TYR A 488 -6.49 12.97 4.65
CA TYR A 488 -7.58 12.75 5.59
C TYR A 488 -8.64 13.83 5.39
N PHE A 489 -9.88 13.42 5.17
CA PHE A 489 -11.01 14.31 4.94
C PHE A 489 -12.04 14.09 6.05
N SER A 490 -12.10 15.01 7.01
CA SER A 490 -13.01 14.94 8.15
C SER A 490 -14.47 14.70 7.73
N THR A 491 -14.89 15.33 6.62
CA THR A 491 -16.08 14.92 5.86
C THR A 491 -15.99 15.37 4.40
N ALA A 492 -16.19 14.46 3.44
CA ALA A 492 -16.11 14.77 2.02
C ALA A 492 -16.94 13.83 1.14
N THR A 493 -17.38 14.31 -0.02
CA THR A 493 -17.73 13.47 -1.16
C THR A 493 -16.48 13.13 -2.00
N PRO A 494 -16.54 12.11 -2.89
CA PRO A 494 -15.46 11.85 -3.84
C PRO A 494 -15.12 13.05 -4.73
N SER A 495 -16.12 13.89 -5.07
CA SER A 495 -15.91 15.10 -5.87
C SER A 495 -15.06 16.14 -5.12
N ALA A 496 -15.32 16.36 -3.83
CA ALA A 496 -14.48 17.23 -3.00
C ALA A 496 -13.04 16.70 -2.86
N MET A 497 -12.87 15.39 -2.68
CA MET A 497 -11.53 14.78 -2.65
C MET A 497 -10.79 14.99 -3.97
N ALA A 498 -11.44 14.72 -5.11
CA ALA A 498 -10.84 14.87 -6.43
C ALA A 498 -10.39 16.32 -6.68
N ARG A 499 -11.24 17.31 -6.40
CA ARG A 499 -10.88 18.72 -6.54
C ARG A 499 -9.77 19.14 -5.59
N THR A 500 -9.75 18.61 -4.37
CA THR A 500 -8.68 18.87 -3.41
C THR A 500 -7.34 18.34 -3.92
N PHE A 501 -7.28 17.08 -4.37
CA PHE A 501 -6.05 16.52 -4.94
C PHE A 501 -5.62 17.22 -6.23
N GLN A 502 -6.55 17.64 -7.09
CA GLN A 502 -6.22 18.49 -8.24
C GLN A 502 -5.64 19.85 -7.81
N ALA A 503 -6.14 20.44 -6.72
CA ALA A 503 -5.61 21.70 -6.21
C ALA A 503 -4.14 21.56 -5.79
N TYR A 504 -3.78 20.43 -5.19
CA TYR A 504 -2.39 20.05 -4.92
C TYR A 504 -1.65 19.51 -6.16
N GLY A 505 -2.18 19.64 -7.38
CA GLY A 505 -1.45 19.21 -8.58
C GLY A 505 -1.14 17.71 -8.65
N CYS A 506 -1.91 16.86 -7.95
CA CYS A 506 -1.73 15.42 -8.08
C CYS A 506 -2.09 14.95 -9.50
N GLY A 507 -1.22 14.14 -10.12
CA GLY A 507 -1.46 13.56 -11.45
C GLY A 507 -2.42 12.36 -11.41
N HIS A 508 -2.39 11.62 -10.30
CA HIS A 508 -3.27 10.47 -10.06
C HIS A 508 -3.63 10.39 -8.58
N ALA A 509 -4.87 10.02 -8.27
CA ALA A 509 -5.33 9.86 -6.89
C ALA A 509 -6.36 8.73 -6.76
N MET A 510 -6.39 8.08 -5.60
CA MET A 510 -7.30 6.99 -5.30
C MET A 510 -7.87 7.10 -3.89
N LEU A 511 -9.06 6.51 -3.69
CA LEU A 511 -9.68 6.40 -2.38
C LEU A 511 -8.95 5.33 -1.56
N LEU A 512 -8.80 5.55 -0.25
CA LEU A 512 -8.35 4.53 0.71
C LEU A 512 -9.54 4.10 1.58
N ASP A 513 -9.32 3.31 2.62
CA ASP A 513 -10.43 2.97 3.53
C ASP A 513 -10.98 4.22 4.27
N MET A 514 -12.14 4.09 4.90
CA MET A 514 -12.96 5.24 5.30
C MET A 514 -13.92 4.96 6.46
N ASN A 515 -14.70 5.97 6.84
CA ASN A 515 -15.81 5.94 7.81
C ASN A 515 -15.43 5.80 9.29
N ALA A 516 -14.16 5.59 9.64
CA ALA A 516 -13.72 5.56 11.03
C ALA A 516 -12.25 5.95 11.16
N LEU A 517 -11.83 6.41 12.34
CA LEU A 517 -10.42 6.72 12.63
C LEU A 517 -9.51 5.49 12.46
N GLU A 518 -9.99 4.30 12.81
CA GLU A 518 -9.28 3.03 12.56
C GLU A 518 -9.06 2.74 11.07
N HIS A 519 -9.93 3.25 10.19
CA HIS A 519 -9.85 3.02 8.75
C HIS A 519 -9.14 4.15 8.00
N THR A 520 -9.00 5.31 8.66
CA THR A 520 -8.32 6.51 8.15
C THR A 520 -7.06 6.83 8.96
N TYR A 521 -6.52 5.82 9.64
CA TYR A 521 -5.38 5.91 10.54
C TYR A 521 -4.12 6.34 9.78
N LEU A 522 -3.38 7.29 10.33
CA LEU A 522 -2.01 7.60 9.97
C LEU A 522 -1.23 7.96 11.24
N ALA A 523 -0.07 7.34 11.40
CA ALA A 523 0.92 7.71 12.41
C ALA A 523 2.29 7.96 11.79
N LEU A 524 2.99 8.95 12.32
CA LEU A 524 4.40 9.25 12.08
C LEU A 524 5.24 8.80 13.27
N TYR A 525 6.48 8.43 12.99
CA TYR A 525 7.43 7.92 13.98
C TYR A 525 8.71 8.77 14.04
N PRO A 526 8.62 10.07 14.43
CA PRO A 526 9.81 10.88 14.63
C PRO A 526 10.68 10.25 15.72
N ARG A 527 11.99 10.26 15.46
CA ARG A 527 12.98 9.75 16.39
C ARG A 527 13.61 10.92 17.12
N GLN A 528 13.64 10.82 18.44
CA GLN A 528 14.40 11.71 19.29
C GLN A 528 15.33 10.86 20.14
N GLU A 529 16.63 11.04 19.96
CA GLU A 529 17.66 10.19 20.58
C GLU A 529 17.42 8.71 20.27
N ASN A 530 17.27 7.86 21.29
CA ASN A 530 17.00 6.42 21.16
C ASN A 530 15.51 6.06 21.37
N THR A 531 14.61 7.05 21.37
CA THR A 531 13.17 6.83 21.56
C THR A 531 12.37 7.16 20.29
N ILE A 532 11.44 6.27 19.95
CA ILE A 532 10.44 6.49 18.91
C ILE A 532 9.24 7.18 19.55
N HIS A 533 8.88 8.34 19.04
CA HIS A 533 7.62 9.00 19.38
C HIS A 533 6.54 8.58 18.38
N VAL A 534 5.28 8.57 18.81
CA VAL A 534 4.14 8.22 17.95
C VAL A 534 3.26 9.45 17.81
N GLU A 535 3.29 10.07 16.63
CA GLU A 535 2.48 11.23 16.30
C GLU A 535 1.35 10.81 15.37
N HIS A 536 0.11 11.07 15.77
CA HIS A 536 -1.06 10.70 14.98
C HIS A 536 -1.56 11.90 14.20
N LEU A 537 -1.97 11.70 12.94
CA LEU A 537 -2.55 12.78 12.14
C LEU A 537 -3.72 13.46 12.87
N ILE A 538 -4.61 12.64 13.43
CA ILE A 538 -5.66 13.07 14.35
C ILE A 538 -5.43 12.39 15.69
N THR A 539 -5.34 13.18 16.77
CA THR A 539 -5.09 12.74 18.15
C THR A 539 -5.99 11.58 18.62
N GLY A 540 -7.24 11.53 18.16
CA GLY A 540 -8.16 10.43 18.47
C GLY A 540 -7.71 9.05 17.99
N MET A 541 -6.80 8.97 17.01
CA MET A 541 -6.24 7.72 16.50
C MET A 541 -5.35 7.01 17.52
N ALA A 542 -4.79 7.73 18.51
CA ALA A 542 -3.96 7.16 19.57
C ALA A 542 -4.68 6.11 20.44
N GLN A 543 -6.02 6.10 20.42
CA GLN A 543 -6.84 5.09 21.09
C GLN A 543 -6.70 3.69 20.49
N LEU A 544 -6.08 3.59 19.32
CA LEU A 544 -5.88 2.34 18.62
C LEU A 544 -4.59 1.64 19.01
N ASP A 545 -3.64 2.35 19.62
CA ASP A 545 -2.41 1.78 20.12
C ASP A 545 -2.64 0.96 21.40
N LYS A 546 -1.70 0.07 21.71
CA LYS A 546 -1.74 -0.73 22.94
C LYS A 546 -0.87 -0.12 24.03
N PRO A 547 -1.28 -0.20 25.31
CA PRO A 547 -0.40 0.17 26.41
C PRO A 547 0.78 -0.82 26.49
N GLY A 548 1.99 -0.28 26.61
CA GLY A 548 3.22 -1.01 26.90
C GLY A 548 3.59 -0.97 28.39
N GLY A 549 4.73 -1.57 28.74
CA GLY A 549 5.28 -1.50 30.10
C GLY A 549 5.80 -0.11 30.43
N GLY A 550 5.68 0.32 31.69
CA GLY A 550 6.28 1.58 32.15
C GLY A 550 5.71 2.86 31.55
N GLY A 551 4.46 2.82 31.06
CA GLY A 551 3.80 3.98 30.42
C GLY A 551 4.16 4.19 28.95
N THR A 552 4.89 3.26 28.34
CA THR A 552 5.18 3.26 26.89
C THR A 552 3.95 2.88 26.07
N VAL A 553 3.97 3.20 24.79
CA VAL A 553 2.91 2.87 23.83
C VAL A 553 3.46 1.88 22.81
N ILE A 554 2.65 0.88 22.45
CA ILE A 554 2.95 -0.07 21.39
C ILE A 554 2.13 0.38 20.17
N PRO A 555 2.76 0.98 19.15
CA PRO A 555 2.06 1.55 18.01
C PRO A 555 1.39 0.48 17.15
N ARG A 556 0.16 0.78 16.68
CA ARG A 556 -0.56 -0.06 15.71
C ARG A 556 0.28 -0.29 14.45
N PHE A 557 0.16 -1.51 13.91
CA PHE A 557 0.89 -2.02 12.73
C PHE A 557 2.41 -2.15 12.86
N LEU A 558 3.06 -1.45 13.78
CA LEU A 558 4.51 -1.52 13.98
C LEU A 558 4.86 -2.46 15.14
N GLY A 559 4.14 -2.36 16.27
CA GLY A 559 4.44 -3.14 17.47
C GLY A 559 3.59 -4.40 17.66
N TYR A 560 2.52 -4.59 16.88
CA TYR A 560 1.70 -5.81 16.95
C TYR A 560 0.88 -6.08 15.66
N PRO A 561 0.49 -7.35 15.41
CA PRO A 561 -0.40 -7.76 14.33
C PRO A 561 -1.78 -7.11 14.36
N ASP A 562 -2.24 -6.58 13.24
CA ASP A 562 -3.59 -6.03 13.05
C ASP A 562 -4.37 -6.85 12.01
N ASN A 563 -5.69 -6.86 12.11
CA ASN A 563 -6.51 -7.58 11.15
C ASN A 563 -6.63 -6.85 9.79
N ARG A 564 -6.24 -5.56 9.70
CA ARG A 564 -6.29 -4.75 8.48
C ARG A 564 -4.94 -4.68 7.77
N ASP A 565 -5.01 -4.46 6.45
CA ASP A 565 -3.88 -4.16 5.60
C ASP A 565 -3.42 -2.70 5.78
N LEU A 566 -2.12 -2.49 5.63
CA LEU A 566 -1.48 -1.19 5.80
C LEU A 566 -0.46 -0.90 4.69
N PHE A 567 -0.19 0.39 4.51
CA PHE A 567 1.03 0.87 3.91
C PHE A 567 1.97 1.38 5.00
N TYR A 568 3.27 1.25 4.77
CA TYR A 568 4.31 1.80 5.63
C TYR A 568 5.35 2.53 4.80
N ILE A 569 5.88 3.62 5.35
CA ILE A 569 6.92 4.45 4.76
C ILE A 569 8.20 4.22 5.55
N PHE A 570 9.30 3.96 4.87
CA PHE A 570 10.59 3.68 5.50
C PHE A 570 11.73 4.46 4.83
N THR A 571 12.76 4.81 5.59
CA THR A 571 13.97 5.41 5.04
C THR A 571 14.64 4.42 4.09
N ARG A 572 14.94 4.84 2.86
CA ARG A 572 15.87 4.07 2.03
C ARG A 572 17.24 4.16 2.69
N GLU A 573 17.94 3.03 2.79
CA GLU A 573 19.38 3.11 3.06
C GLU A 573 19.99 3.89 1.89
N GLU A 574 20.81 4.90 2.19
CA GLU A 574 21.60 5.57 1.16
C GLU A 574 22.46 4.49 0.50
N GLN A 575 22.19 4.18 -0.77
CA GLN A 575 23.14 3.39 -1.55
C GLN A 575 24.44 4.22 -1.58
N PRO A 576 25.56 3.70 -1.06
CA PRO A 576 26.81 4.44 -1.00
C PRO A 576 27.36 4.81 -2.38
#